data_AF-A0A840MKT5-F1
#
_entry.id   AF-A0A840MKT5-F1
#
_cell.length_a   1.000
_cell.length_b   1.000
_cell.length_c   1.000
_cell.angle_alpha   90.00
_cell.angle_beta   90.00
_cell.angle_gamma   90.00
#
_symmetry.space_group_name_H-M   'P 1'
#
loop_
_entity.id
_entity.type
_entity.pdbx_description
1 polymer ?
#
loop_
_entity_poly.entity_id
_entity_poly.type
_entity_poly.pdbx_seq_one_letter_code
_entity_poly.pdbx_strand_id
1 'polypeptide(L)'
;MKQAADDKTMELPGMPVPKRRGRPPIGTRAMTAAERKRRSRQLNGIGSSVDLSRQTARQLRDFANDNNLTIDSAIQMLIVAFEHIELSNAKRAGDLVAAYAKSPEETVGYMRTIPFQFGR
;
A
#
# COMPACT_ATOMS: atom_id res chain seq x y z
N MET A 1 -45.05 12.75 -17.67
CA MET A 1 -44.61 12.33 -19.03
C MET A 1 -43.21 11.72 -18.89
N LYS A 2 -43.05 10.43 -19.20
CA LYS A 2 -41.72 9.77 -19.20
C LYS A 2 -40.98 10.22 -20.47
N GLN A 3 -39.87 10.94 -20.33
CA GLN A 3 -38.95 11.13 -21.44
C GLN A 3 -38.39 9.76 -21.82
N ALA A 4 -38.66 9.33 -23.05
CA ALA A 4 -37.93 8.22 -23.66
C ALA A 4 -36.47 8.68 -23.77
N ALA A 5 -35.56 7.94 -23.14
CA ALA A 5 -34.14 8.22 -23.21
C ALA A 5 -33.72 8.28 -24.69
N ASP A 6 -33.03 9.35 -25.04
CA ASP A 6 -32.50 9.57 -26.38
C ASP A 6 -31.35 8.60 -26.64
N ASP A 7 -31.66 7.47 -27.27
CA ASP A 7 -30.68 6.44 -27.66
C ASP A 7 -29.78 6.89 -28.84
N LYS A 8 -29.96 8.11 -29.38
CA LYS A 8 -29.25 8.57 -30.59
C LYS A 8 -28.03 9.43 -30.32
N THR A 9 -27.76 9.81 -29.07
CA THR A 9 -26.58 10.64 -28.73
C THR A 9 -25.24 9.90 -28.94
N MET A 10 -25.26 8.56 -29.08
CA MET A 10 -24.07 7.73 -29.26
C MET A 10 -23.48 7.76 -30.69
N GLU A 11 -24.15 8.38 -31.67
CA GLU A 11 -23.71 8.39 -33.08
C GLU A 11 -23.16 9.75 -33.56
N LEU A 12 -22.97 10.71 -32.66
CA LEU A 12 -22.40 12.02 -33.01
C LEU A 12 -20.90 11.89 -33.37
N PRO A 13 -20.46 12.36 -34.56
CA PRO A 13 -19.06 12.35 -34.95
C PRO A 13 -18.22 13.17 -33.96
N GLY A 14 -17.19 12.56 -33.38
CA GLY A 14 -16.26 13.23 -32.44
C GLY A 14 -16.46 12.90 -30.96
N MET A 15 -17.51 12.16 -30.59
CA MET A 15 -17.64 11.63 -29.22
C MET A 15 -16.71 10.41 -29.02
N PRO A 16 -15.99 10.32 -27.88
CA PRO A 16 -15.15 9.16 -27.59
C PRO A 16 -16.04 7.93 -27.38
N VAL A 17 -16.11 7.06 -28.39
CA VAL A 17 -16.85 5.80 -28.29
C VAL A 17 -16.18 4.95 -27.19
N PRO A 18 -16.93 4.46 -26.19
CA PRO A 18 -16.40 3.52 -25.22
C PRO A 18 -15.83 2.33 -25.98
N LYS A 19 -14.52 2.11 -25.88
CA LYS A 19 -13.81 1.02 -26.54
C LYS A 19 -14.38 -0.28 -26.01
N ARG A 20 -15.42 -0.82 -26.65
CA ARG A 20 -16.02 -2.11 -26.32
C ARG A 20 -14.86 -3.10 -26.24
N ARG A 21 -14.72 -3.78 -25.10
CA ARG A 21 -13.79 -4.91 -24.94
C ARG A 21 -14.32 -6.02 -25.86
N GLY A 22 -14.02 -5.89 -27.13
CA GLY A 22 -14.60 -6.67 -28.21
C GLY A 22 -13.92 -8.02 -28.34
N ARG A 23 -14.59 -8.90 -29.09
CA ARG A 23 -14.01 -10.12 -29.65
C ARG A 23 -12.71 -9.73 -30.37
N PRO A 24 -11.61 -10.47 -30.17
CA PRO A 24 -10.38 -10.21 -30.91
C PRO A 24 -10.66 -10.21 -32.42
N PRO A 25 -9.97 -9.36 -33.22
CA PRO A 25 -10.15 -9.29 -34.66
C PRO A 25 -10.13 -10.67 -35.32
N ILE A 26 -10.96 -10.88 -36.34
CA ILE A 26 -10.97 -12.12 -37.13
C ILE A 26 -9.55 -12.37 -37.66
N GLY A 27 -9.02 -13.58 -37.41
CA GLY A 27 -7.64 -13.97 -37.75
C GLY A 27 -6.62 -13.80 -36.61
N THR A 28 -6.97 -13.12 -35.51
CA THR A 28 -6.10 -13.05 -34.32
C THR A 28 -6.48 -14.14 -33.33
N ARG A 29 -5.57 -15.11 -33.11
CA ARG A 29 -5.75 -16.12 -32.06
C ARG A 29 -5.71 -15.41 -30.71
N ALA A 30 -6.71 -15.67 -29.87
CA ALA A 30 -6.69 -15.20 -28.49
C ALA A 30 -5.43 -15.76 -27.80
N MET A 31 -4.64 -14.87 -27.16
CA MET A 31 -3.49 -15.33 -26.39
C MET A 31 -3.92 -16.32 -25.32
N THR A 32 -3.16 -17.41 -25.22
CA THR A 32 -3.26 -18.38 -24.13
C THR A 32 -2.93 -17.70 -22.79
N ALA A 33 -3.40 -18.28 -21.68
CA ALA A 33 -3.08 -17.78 -20.35
C ALA A 33 -1.56 -17.73 -20.10
N ALA A 34 -0.82 -18.71 -20.63
CA ALA A 34 0.64 -18.76 -20.54
C ALA A 34 1.31 -17.62 -21.29
N GLU A 35 0.87 -17.31 -22.51
CA GLU A 35 1.40 -16.19 -23.30
C GLU A 35 1.10 -14.84 -22.63
N ARG A 36 -0.11 -14.66 -22.10
CA ARG A 36 -0.44 -13.46 -21.31
C ARG A 36 0.46 -13.31 -20.10
N LYS A 37 0.73 -14.40 -19.37
CA LYS A 37 1.63 -14.38 -18.20
C LYS A 37 3.08 -14.07 -18.61
N ARG A 38 3.57 -14.62 -19.72
CA ARG A 38 4.91 -14.30 -20.27
C ARG A 38 5.01 -12.82 -20.67
N ARG A 39 4.02 -12.30 -21.41
CA ARG A 39 3.97 -10.89 -21.79
C ARG A 39 3.88 -9.97 -20.56
N SER A 40 3.11 -10.35 -19.55
CA SER A 40 3.02 -9.59 -18.28
C SER A 40 4.38 -9.54 -17.56
N ARG A 41 5.12 -10.65 -17.49
CA ARG A 41 6.49 -10.66 -16.92
C ARG A 41 7.48 -9.82 -17.72
N GLN A 42 7.34 -9.78 -19.05
CA GLN A 42 8.17 -8.94 -19.90
C GLN A 42 7.89 -7.45 -19.69
N LEU A 43 6.62 -7.07 -19.51
CA LEU A 43 6.20 -5.66 -19.34
C LEU A 43 6.42 -5.14 -17.92
N ASN A 44 6.15 -5.96 -16.90
CA ASN A 44 6.17 -5.54 -15.50
C ASN A 44 7.48 -5.93 -14.77
N GLY A 45 8.45 -6.49 -15.49
CA GLY A 45 9.73 -6.95 -14.94
C GLY A 45 9.66 -8.30 -14.22
N ILE A 46 10.83 -8.75 -13.77
CA ILE A 46 10.98 -9.93 -12.91
C ILE A 46 10.51 -9.51 -11.50
N GLY A 47 9.29 -9.88 -11.13
CA GLY A 47 8.85 -9.73 -9.74
C GLY A 47 9.82 -10.45 -8.80
N SER A 48 10.23 -9.80 -7.72
CA SER A 48 11.03 -10.42 -6.67
C SER A 48 10.16 -11.45 -5.94
N SER A 49 10.71 -12.64 -5.71
CA SER A 49 10.10 -13.64 -4.83
C SER A 49 10.78 -13.55 -3.47
N VAL A 50 9.98 -13.47 -2.41
CA VAL A 50 10.46 -13.49 -1.03
C VAL A 50 9.77 -14.64 -0.33
N ASP A 51 10.57 -15.54 0.24
CA ASP A 51 10.04 -16.63 1.04
C ASP A 51 9.71 -16.11 2.45
N LEU A 52 8.45 -16.28 2.85
CA LEU A 52 7.93 -15.85 4.15
C LEU A 52 7.45 -17.07 4.93
N SER A 53 7.54 -16.98 6.26
CA SER A 53 6.87 -17.97 7.11
C SER A 53 5.35 -17.94 6.83
N ARG A 54 4.67 -19.09 6.97
CA ARG A 54 3.22 -19.18 6.75
C ARG A 54 2.45 -18.21 7.65
N GLN A 55 2.90 -18.03 8.89
CA GLN A 55 2.26 -17.14 9.85
C GLN A 55 2.40 -15.68 9.42
N THR A 56 3.61 -15.25 9.05
CA THR A 56 3.87 -13.88 8.59
C THR A 56 3.11 -13.57 7.31
N ALA A 57 3.08 -14.50 6.36
CA ALA A 57 2.32 -14.34 5.11
C ALA A 57 0.81 -14.22 5.37
N ARG A 58 0.28 -14.95 6.37
CA ARG A 58 -1.12 -14.85 6.79
C ARG A 58 -1.41 -13.48 7.41
N GLN A 59 -0.60 -13.04 8.36
CA GLN A 59 -0.76 -11.73 9.01
C GLN A 59 -0.72 -10.59 8.00
N LEU A 60 0.22 -10.62 7.04
CA LEU A 60 0.31 -9.61 5.98
C LEU A 60 -0.93 -9.62 5.08
N ARG A 61 -1.47 -10.80 4.78
CA ARG A 61 -2.69 -10.93 3.98
C ARG A 61 -3.92 -10.42 4.71
N ASP A 62 -4.07 -10.77 5.99
CA ASP A 62 -5.19 -10.34 6.82
C ASP A 62 -5.15 -8.80 6.95
N PHE A 63 -3.98 -8.23 7.25
CA PHE A 63 -3.78 -6.77 7.26
C PHE A 63 -4.11 -6.10 5.92
N ALA A 64 -3.67 -6.66 4.80
CA ALA A 64 -3.99 -6.11 3.48
C ALA A 64 -5.50 -6.14 3.19
N ASN A 65 -6.17 -7.24 3.56
CA ASN A 65 -7.62 -7.39 3.39
C ASN A 65 -8.41 -6.41 4.25
N ASP A 66 -8.05 -6.28 5.53
CA ASP A 66 -8.73 -5.39 6.48
C ASP A 66 -8.68 -3.92 6.03
N ASN A 67 -7.60 -3.54 5.33
CA ASN A 67 -7.40 -2.19 4.82
C ASN A 67 -7.82 -2.01 3.34
N ASN A 68 -8.36 -3.05 2.68
CA ASN A 68 -8.68 -3.05 1.25
C ASN A 68 -7.48 -2.66 0.35
N LEU A 69 -6.28 -3.12 0.71
CA LEU A 69 -5.03 -2.82 0.02
C LEU A 69 -4.48 -4.03 -0.74
N THR A 70 -3.63 -3.77 -1.72
CA THR A 70 -2.76 -4.81 -2.27
C THR A 70 -1.66 -5.16 -1.27
N ILE A 71 -1.12 -6.38 -1.34
CA ILE A 71 0.00 -6.80 -0.48
C ILE A 71 1.20 -5.85 -0.63
N ASP A 72 1.47 -5.39 -1.85
CA ASP A 72 2.57 -4.45 -2.11
C ASP A 72 2.36 -3.10 -1.41
N SER A 73 1.15 -2.53 -1.53
CA SER A 73 0.78 -1.30 -0.83
C SER A 73 0.84 -1.45 0.70
N ALA A 74 0.41 -2.60 1.22
CA ALA A 74 0.50 -2.92 2.64
C ALA A 74 1.96 -2.98 3.13
N ILE A 75 2.86 -3.60 2.37
CA ILE A 75 4.29 -3.62 2.67
C ILE A 75 4.86 -2.20 2.68
N GLN A 76 4.54 -1.37 1.68
CA GLN A 76 5.02 0.01 1.62
C GLN A 76 4.54 0.83 2.83
N MET A 77 3.27 0.71 3.24
CA MET A 77 2.78 1.40 4.44
C MET A 77 3.52 0.95 5.69
N LEU A 78 3.81 -0.35 5.85
CA LEU A 78 4.52 -0.87 7.00
C LEU A 78 5.96 -0.36 7.07
N ILE A 79 6.65 -0.26 5.92
CA ILE A 79 7.99 0.32 5.82
C ILE A 79 7.97 1.79 6.27
N VAL A 80 7.06 2.59 5.69
CA VAL A 80 6.92 4.01 6.02
C VAL A 80 6.53 4.22 7.49
N ALA A 81 5.63 3.39 8.02
CA ALA A 81 5.25 3.43 9.43
C ALA A 81 6.44 3.13 10.36
N PHE A 82 7.28 2.16 10.01
CA PHE A 82 8.49 1.83 10.76
C PHE A 82 9.49 2.99 10.76
N GLU A 83 9.78 3.58 9.60
CA GLU A 83 10.64 4.76 9.48
C GLU A 83 10.13 5.95 10.32
N HIS A 84 8.82 6.19 10.32
CA HIS A 84 8.22 7.24 11.14
C HIS A 84 8.37 6.98 12.65
N ILE A 85 8.23 5.73 13.09
CA ILE A 85 8.41 5.35 14.50
C ILE A 85 9.85 5.64 14.92
N GLU A 86 10.84 5.22 14.13
CA GLU A 86 12.26 5.47 14.42
C GLU A 86 12.58 6.96 14.51
N LEU A 87 12.11 7.76 13.55
CA LEU A 87 12.30 9.21 13.54
C LEU A 87 11.61 9.89 14.74
N SER A 88 10.42 9.40 15.14
CA SER A 88 9.70 9.94 16.30
C SER A 88 10.42 9.64 17.63
N ASN A 89 11.01 8.45 17.75
CA ASN A 89 11.78 8.06 18.92
C ASN A 89 13.10 8.83 19.01
N ALA A 90 13.78 9.03 17.88
CA ALA A 90 15.00 9.84 17.81
C ALA A 90 14.75 11.30 18.18
N LYS A 91 13.64 11.90 17.71
CA LYS A 91 13.22 13.25 18.09
C LYS A 91 12.90 13.34 19.58
N ARG A 92 12.11 12.41 20.12
CA ARG A 92 11.83 12.35 21.57
C ARG A 92 13.10 12.22 22.41
N ALA A 93 14.06 11.41 21.97
CA ALA A 93 15.36 11.30 22.65
C ALA A 93 16.14 12.63 22.59
N GLY A 94 16.15 13.31 21.44
CA GLY A 94 16.76 14.63 21.29
C GLY A 94 16.10 15.70 22.17
N ASP A 95 14.77 15.72 22.23
CA ASP A 95 14.00 16.64 23.08
C ASP A 95 14.26 16.39 24.57
N LEU A 96 14.38 15.12 24.98
CA LEU A 96 14.74 14.76 26.36
C LEU A 96 16.15 15.22 26.73
N VAL A 97 17.13 15.04 25.83
CA VAL A 97 18.50 15.52 26.04
C VAL A 97 18.55 17.06 26.07
N ALA A 98 17.80 17.72 25.20
CA ALA A 98 17.71 19.18 25.16
C ALA A 98 16.99 19.76 26.39
N ALA A 99 15.96 19.07 26.90
CA ALA A 99 15.29 19.42 28.16
C ALA A 99 16.23 19.24 29.36
N TYR A 100 16.97 18.12 29.41
CA TYR A 100 17.98 17.87 30.43
C TYR A 100 19.10 18.93 30.43
N ALA A 101 19.52 19.38 29.25
CA ALA A 101 20.52 20.43 29.11
C ALA A 101 20.03 21.83 29.55
N LYS A 102 18.70 22.06 29.58
CA LYS A 102 18.10 23.36 29.98
C LYS A 102 17.77 23.44 31.46
N SER A 103 17.27 22.37 32.09
CA SER A 103 17.03 22.31 33.53
C SER A 103 17.20 20.87 34.07
N PRO A 104 18.39 20.52 34.58
CA PRO A 104 18.68 19.18 35.09
C PRO A 104 17.74 18.76 36.24
N GLU A 105 17.30 19.71 37.05
CA GLU A 105 16.55 19.47 38.30
C GLU A 105 15.05 19.15 38.05
N GLU A 106 14.44 19.68 36.99
CA GLU A 106 13.04 19.40 36.64
C GLU A 106 12.86 18.04 35.92
N THR A 107 13.91 17.55 35.25
CA THR A 107 13.87 16.32 34.45
C THR A 107 13.85 15.06 35.32
N VAL A 108 14.38 15.12 36.55
CA VAL A 108 14.35 14.03 37.53
C VAL A 108 12.92 13.70 37.98
N GLY A 109 12.02 14.68 37.95
CA GLY A 109 10.59 14.49 38.23
C GLY A 109 9.87 13.63 37.17
N TYR A 110 10.19 13.85 35.88
CA TYR A 110 9.60 13.10 34.77
C TYR A 110 10.16 11.67 34.62
N MET A 111 11.42 11.43 35.00
CA MET A 111 11.99 10.07 35.01
C MET A 111 11.39 9.15 36.09
N ARG A 112 10.84 9.71 37.18
CA ARG A 112 10.17 8.93 38.25
C ARG A 112 8.79 8.39 37.86
N THR A 113 8.16 8.93 36.82
CA THR A 113 6.81 8.53 36.37
C THR A 113 6.81 7.57 35.19
N ILE A 114 7.97 7.23 34.62
CA ILE A 114 8.05 6.22 33.57
C ILE A 114 8.11 4.85 34.24
N PRO A 115 7.08 3.98 34.10
CA PRO A 115 7.14 2.63 34.63
C PRO A 115 8.18 1.84 33.84
N PHE A 116 9.41 1.76 34.36
CA PHE A 116 10.41 0.80 33.91
C PHE A 116 9.94 -0.61 34.29
N GLN A 117 9.19 -1.26 33.40
CA GLN A 117 9.03 -2.71 33.46
C GLN A 117 10.30 -3.36 32.92
N PHE A 118 11.30 -3.53 33.78
CA PHE A 118 12.33 -4.53 33.53
C PHE A 118 11.75 -5.90 33.90
N GLY A 119 11.54 -6.73 32.88
CA GLY A 119 11.25 -8.14 33.04
C GLY A 119 12.40 -8.83 33.80
N ARG A 120 12.01 -9.72 34.72
CA ARG A 120 12.92 -10.70 35.34
C ARG A 120 13.24 -11.82 34.36
#